data_AF-A0A1Y1XFG8-F1
#
_entry.id   AF-A0A1Y1XFG8-F1
#
_cell.length_a   1.000
_cell.length_b   1.000
_cell.length_c   1.000
_cell.angle_alpha   90.00
_cell.angle_beta   90.00
_cell.angle_gamma   90.00
#
_symmetry.space_group_name_H-M   'P 1'
#
loop_
_entity.id
_entity.type
_entity.pdbx_description
1 polymer ?
#
loop_
_entity_poly.entity_id
_entity_poly.type
_entity_poly.pdbx_seq_one_letter_code
_entity_poly.pdbx_strand_id
1 'polypeptide(L)'
;MSFKNLMLIIFYHITIFALQSQGKAITDEQLDSYKYGADEFSLAIIGDSGTEKTAKEVMELSTFDALLHLGDYDYGCDPNKYFTDILDQNRNYKFMGIVGNHDAKGECEEAIANTFLNNIYNKMIDDKNIDVTCEFSSSKFMWSCVYKNMRIIGLTPGISGADSRKEQLEFLKEKLGNATEDWKVCSWHFYDKYYHTGKYQEYGNIISGDNDGESYYDYCKDHGAIIFSAHDHVYARTRVMSKFAEPVIDEHDEKTDESIVQIRNGATVDILNGTGGWEIYIEQGEQKEYKWWQKKYAKGENNENAKKYGGLFCKFNYGGNNKKAYCEFKRINSEETVFDKFYIYRNDDPSSITYTQIDENFKNEKIKAYKIENNIKDNDGISDNVDVNNEHQNKKGFFSKLFSKSVIIIFGSICSAFIVLLGGIIIYKEVKRTLMDEEDNHENKKKKIKNEDAAWMEESNSYFS
;
A
#
# COMPACT_ATOMS: atom_id res chain seq x y z
N MET A 1 36.87 -68.85 0.87
CA MET A 1 36.05 -67.81 1.52
C MET A 1 34.58 -68.18 1.27
N SER A 2 33.78 -68.39 2.31
CA SER A 2 32.39 -68.87 2.17
C SER A 2 31.50 -67.83 1.46
N PHE A 3 30.57 -68.28 0.63
CA PHE A 3 29.59 -67.44 -0.09
C PHE A 3 28.81 -66.52 0.88
N LYS A 4 28.65 -66.93 2.15
CA LYS A 4 28.08 -66.11 3.23
C LYS A 4 28.94 -64.90 3.61
N ASN A 5 30.27 -65.02 3.56
CA ASN A 5 31.18 -63.90 3.89
C ASN A 5 31.27 -62.89 2.75
N LEU A 6 31.07 -63.31 1.50
CA LEU A 6 31.01 -62.39 0.36
C LEU A 6 29.70 -61.58 0.35
N MET A 7 28.57 -62.22 0.67
CA MET A 7 27.29 -61.53 0.81
C MET A 7 27.24 -60.56 2.00
N LEU A 8 27.88 -60.87 3.13
CA LEU A 8 27.97 -59.93 4.26
C LEU A 8 28.78 -58.69 3.91
N ILE A 9 29.89 -58.82 3.18
CA ILE A 9 30.72 -57.68 2.76
C ILE A 9 29.99 -56.83 1.72
N ILE A 10 29.27 -57.44 0.79
CA ILE A 10 28.46 -56.73 -0.21
C ILE A 10 27.30 -55.99 0.47
N PHE A 11 26.58 -56.62 1.41
CA PHE A 11 25.53 -55.92 2.17
C PHE A 11 26.08 -54.80 3.04
N TYR A 12 27.23 -54.98 3.68
CA TYR A 12 27.88 -53.96 4.52
C TYR A 12 28.43 -52.79 3.68
N HIS A 13 28.88 -53.03 2.46
CA HIS A 13 29.29 -51.98 1.53
C HIS A 13 28.09 -51.29 0.85
N ILE A 14 26.99 -52.00 0.58
CA ILE A 14 25.76 -51.40 0.07
C ILE A 14 25.08 -50.53 1.14
N THR A 15 25.10 -50.92 2.42
CA THR A 15 24.58 -50.05 3.50
C THR A 15 25.50 -48.85 3.78
N ILE A 16 26.83 -48.99 3.68
CA ILE A 16 27.76 -47.84 3.82
C ILE A 16 27.68 -46.89 2.61
N PHE A 17 27.50 -47.40 1.38
CA PHE A 17 27.26 -46.54 0.20
C PHE A 17 25.87 -45.90 0.20
N ALA A 18 24.84 -46.57 0.75
CA ALA A 18 23.52 -45.99 0.95
C ALA A 18 23.50 -44.90 2.05
N LEU A 19 24.45 -44.92 2.98
CA LEU A 19 24.64 -43.89 4.00
C LEU A 19 25.53 -42.71 3.55
N GLN A 20 26.15 -42.78 2.37
CA GLN A 20 27.07 -41.75 1.87
C GLN A 20 26.59 -40.99 0.63
N SER A 21 25.34 -41.17 0.17
CA SER A 21 24.80 -40.44 -1.00
C SER A 21 23.52 -39.63 -0.76
N GLN A 22 22.99 -39.57 0.46
CA GLN A 22 21.99 -38.55 0.78
C GLN A 22 22.70 -37.22 0.98
N GLY A 23 22.76 -36.39 -0.07
CA GLY A 23 22.97 -34.95 0.11
C GLY A 23 22.00 -34.50 1.19
N LYS A 24 22.52 -33.99 2.31
CA LYS A 24 21.72 -33.68 3.49
C LYS A 24 20.64 -32.68 3.08
N ALA A 25 19.38 -33.11 3.05
CA ALA A 25 18.27 -32.22 2.70
C ALA A 25 18.29 -31.04 3.68
N ILE A 26 18.27 -29.81 3.14
CA ILE A 26 18.26 -28.60 3.96
C ILE A 26 16.91 -28.55 4.67
N THR A 27 16.93 -28.45 6.00
CA THR A 27 15.71 -28.40 6.81
C THR A 27 15.09 -27.01 6.78
N ASP A 28 13.78 -26.91 7.04
CA ASP A 28 13.12 -25.61 7.16
C ASP A 28 13.74 -24.77 8.30
N GLU A 29 14.13 -25.39 9.43
CA GLU A 29 14.84 -24.71 10.53
C GLU A 29 16.17 -24.07 10.09
N GLN A 30 16.93 -24.74 9.21
CA GLN A 30 18.14 -24.16 8.63
C GLN A 30 17.84 -22.97 7.73
N LEU A 31 16.73 -23.02 6.97
CA LEU A 31 16.31 -21.89 6.13
C LEU A 31 15.75 -20.75 6.97
N ASP A 32 14.98 -21.02 8.01
CA ASP A 32 14.36 -20.00 8.86
C ASP A 32 15.40 -19.18 9.63
N SER A 33 16.47 -19.84 10.08
CA SER A 33 17.62 -19.17 10.71
C SER A 33 18.56 -18.48 9.73
N TYR A 34 18.44 -18.76 8.42
CA TYR A 34 19.25 -18.13 7.38
C TYR A 34 18.66 -16.78 6.94
N LYS A 35 19.40 -15.70 7.16
CA LYS A 35 19.01 -14.35 6.71
C LYS A 35 19.22 -14.22 5.20
N TYR A 36 18.13 -14.04 4.46
CA TYR A 36 18.12 -13.88 3.01
C TYR A 36 16.99 -12.95 2.58
N GLY A 37 17.20 -12.18 1.51
CA GLY A 37 16.22 -11.24 0.99
C GLY A 37 16.31 -9.86 1.65
N ALA A 38 15.21 -9.10 1.60
CA ALA A 38 15.12 -7.77 2.17
C ALA A 38 14.88 -7.82 3.69
N ASP A 39 15.30 -6.78 4.42
CA ASP A 39 15.00 -6.70 5.86
C ASP A 39 13.49 -6.55 6.08
N GLU A 40 12.91 -7.44 6.90
CA GLU A 40 11.53 -7.30 7.39
C GLU A 40 11.43 -6.04 8.26
N PHE A 41 10.33 -5.30 8.09
CA PHE A 41 9.98 -4.19 8.97
C PHE A 41 8.47 -4.13 9.15
N SER A 42 8.05 -3.50 10.24
CA SER A 42 6.66 -3.45 10.67
C SER A 42 6.13 -2.02 10.74
N LEU A 43 4.95 -1.80 10.17
CA LEU A 43 4.23 -0.54 10.15
C LEU A 43 2.91 -0.71 10.89
N ALA A 44 2.68 0.11 11.91
CA ALA A 44 1.36 0.34 12.48
C ALA A 44 0.64 1.44 11.69
N ILE A 45 -0.62 1.22 11.34
CA ILE A 45 -1.50 2.19 10.70
C ILE A 45 -2.67 2.41 11.64
N ILE A 46 -2.87 3.65 12.11
CA ILE A 46 -3.88 4.00 13.12
C ILE A 46 -4.43 5.39 12.79
N GLY A 47 -5.74 5.58 12.78
CA GLY A 47 -6.38 6.89 12.74
C GLY A 47 -7.34 7.06 13.91
N ASP A 48 -7.79 8.29 14.16
CA ASP A 48 -8.91 8.57 15.07
C ASP A 48 -8.69 8.05 16.50
N SER A 49 -7.46 8.22 16.99
CA SER A 49 -7.02 7.60 18.24
C SER A 49 -7.46 8.39 19.46
N GLY A 50 -7.45 9.72 19.37
CA GLY A 50 -7.64 10.58 20.54
C GLY A 50 -6.50 10.42 21.56
N THR A 51 -6.73 10.95 22.76
CA THR A 51 -5.70 11.03 23.82
C THR A 51 -5.99 10.20 25.06
N GLU A 52 -6.97 9.30 24.95
CA GLU A 52 -7.40 8.47 26.07
C GLU A 52 -6.49 7.26 26.27
N LYS A 53 -6.61 6.61 27.44
CA LYS A 53 -5.85 5.39 27.77
C LYS A 53 -6.02 4.31 26.69
N THR A 54 -7.18 4.21 26.07
CA THR A 54 -7.47 3.24 25.00
C THR A 54 -6.61 3.46 23.76
N ALA A 55 -6.25 4.70 23.42
CA ALA A 55 -5.32 4.98 22.32
C ALA A 55 -3.95 4.35 22.57
N LYS A 56 -3.46 4.47 23.82
CA LYS A 56 -2.20 3.85 24.24
C LYS A 56 -2.29 2.31 24.25
N GLU A 57 -3.40 1.76 24.74
CA GLU A 57 -3.62 0.30 24.70
C GLU A 57 -3.64 -0.25 23.26
N VAL A 58 -4.18 0.51 22.29
CA VAL A 58 -4.12 0.14 20.86
C VAL A 58 -2.68 0.13 20.36
N MET A 59 -1.88 1.14 20.71
CA MET A 59 -0.45 1.17 20.37
C MET A 59 0.34 -0.01 20.98
N GLU A 60 -0.12 -0.57 22.10
CA GLU A 60 0.52 -1.69 22.79
C GLU A 60 0.09 -3.08 22.25
N LEU A 61 -0.85 -3.16 21.29
CA LEU A 61 -1.30 -4.43 20.69
C LEU A 61 -0.23 -5.18 19.89
N SER A 62 0.82 -4.48 19.44
CA SER A 62 1.95 -5.06 18.73
C SER A 62 3.19 -4.19 18.86
N THR A 63 4.37 -4.80 18.77
CA THR A 63 5.59 -4.06 18.48
C THR A 63 5.61 -3.67 17.00
N PHE A 64 6.10 -2.47 16.69
CA PHE A 64 6.27 -2.00 15.32
C PHE A 64 7.50 -1.11 15.16
N ASP A 65 8.06 -1.02 13.95
CA ASP A 65 9.24 -0.20 13.64
C ASP A 65 8.85 1.23 13.23
N ALA A 66 7.66 1.41 12.68
CA ALA A 66 7.11 2.70 12.27
C ALA A 66 5.61 2.80 12.53
N LEU A 67 5.13 4.02 12.78
CA LEU A 67 3.72 4.40 12.88
C LEU A 67 3.38 5.35 11.73
N LEU A 68 2.31 5.03 11.00
CA LEU A 68 1.57 5.94 10.14
C LEU A 68 0.26 6.32 10.85
N HIS A 69 0.14 7.56 11.32
CA HIS A 69 -1.09 8.05 11.93
C HIS A 69 -1.95 8.80 10.92
N LEU A 70 -3.21 8.41 10.77
CA LEU A 70 -4.14 8.88 9.74
C LEU A 70 -4.96 10.12 10.15
N GLY A 71 -4.42 10.98 11.02
CA GLY A 71 -5.09 12.18 11.53
C GLY A 71 -6.07 11.95 12.69
N ASP A 72 -6.59 13.05 13.22
CA ASP A 72 -7.46 13.18 14.38
C ASP A 72 -6.83 12.66 15.67
N TYR A 73 -5.94 13.49 16.23
CA TYR A 73 -5.05 13.11 17.32
C TYR A 73 -5.66 13.27 18.71
N ASP A 74 -6.50 14.28 18.98
CA ASP A 74 -6.96 14.56 20.34
C ASP A 74 -8.46 14.85 20.50
N TYR A 75 -9.13 15.40 19.47
CA TYR A 75 -10.54 15.82 19.48
C TYR A 75 -10.92 16.95 20.47
N GLY A 76 -9.93 17.56 21.13
CA GLY A 76 -10.12 18.60 22.16
C GLY A 76 -9.44 19.92 21.83
N CYS A 77 -8.84 20.07 20.64
CA CYS A 77 -8.02 21.21 20.25
C CYS A 77 -6.84 21.47 21.22
N ASP A 78 -6.26 20.41 21.80
CA ASP A 78 -5.00 20.46 22.53
C ASP A 78 -3.87 19.88 21.67
N PRO A 79 -3.10 20.73 20.96
CA PRO A 79 -2.12 20.31 19.97
C PRO A 79 -0.93 19.56 20.57
N ASN A 80 -0.74 19.60 21.90
CA ASN A 80 0.40 18.97 22.56
C ASN A 80 0.03 17.63 23.20
N LYS A 81 -1.25 17.40 23.49
CA LYS A 81 -1.70 16.29 24.33
C LYS A 81 -1.33 14.93 23.75
N TYR A 82 -1.66 14.66 22.49
CA TYR A 82 -1.31 13.40 21.83
C TYR A 82 0.20 13.15 21.82
N PHE A 83 0.99 14.17 21.49
CA PHE A 83 2.44 14.06 21.36
C PHE A 83 3.17 13.90 22.70
N THR A 84 2.50 14.25 23.80
CA THR A 84 3.01 14.07 25.17
C THR A 84 2.54 12.74 25.76
N ASP A 85 1.23 12.46 25.66
CA ASP A 85 0.58 11.39 26.42
C ASP A 85 0.60 10.04 25.68
N ILE A 86 0.47 10.06 24.34
CA ILE A 86 0.33 8.84 23.52
C ILE A 86 1.60 8.50 22.76
N LEU A 87 2.14 9.44 21.96
CA LEU A 87 3.28 9.16 21.09
C LEU A 87 4.57 8.86 21.88
N ASP A 88 4.66 9.36 23.11
CA ASP A 88 5.81 9.22 24.04
C ASP A 88 7.12 9.83 23.51
N GLN A 89 7.75 10.69 24.32
CA GLN A 89 9.06 11.27 24.00
C GLN A 89 10.20 10.25 24.00
N ASN A 90 9.99 9.02 24.49
CA ASN A 90 10.97 7.95 24.51
C ASN A 90 10.70 6.86 23.46
N ARG A 91 9.81 7.10 22.49
CA ARG A 91 9.54 6.14 21.40
C ARG A 91 10.83 5.67 20.71
N ASN A 92 10.84 4.42 20.29
CA ASN A 92 11.91 3.80 19.50
C ASN A 92 11.50 3.56 18.03
N TYR A 93 10.21 3.71 17.71
CA TYR A 93 9.66 3.58 16.37
C TYR A 93 9.65 4.91 15.63
N LYS A 94 9.60 4.87 14.29
CA LYS A 94 9.50 6.06 13.42
C LYS A 94 8.06 6.58 13.36
N PHE A 95 7.87 7.88 13.15
CA PHE A 95 6.53 8.48 13.10
C PHE A 95 6.30 9.22 11.78
N MET A 96 5.20 8.91 11.10
CA MET A 96 4.66 9.67 9.98
C MET A 96 3.19 9.96 10.27
N GLY A 97 2.74 11.18 9.98
CA GLY A 97 1.40 11.62 10.35
C GLY A 97 0.78 12.52 9.28
N ILE A 98 -0.51 12.38 9.07
CA ILE A 98 -1.31 13.32 8.28
C ILE A 98 -2.22 14.12 9.21
N VAL A 99 -2.69 15.28 8.75
CA VAL A 99 -3.62 16.13 9.48
C VAL A 99 -5.05 15.64 9.24
N GLY A 100 -5.82 15.42 10.31
CA GLY A 100 -7.26 15.16 10.27
C GLY A 100 -8.09 16.43 10.46
N ASN A 101 -9.42 16.34 10.34
CA ASN A 101 -10.27 17.53 10.42
C ASN A 101 -10.30 18.12 11.83
N HIS A 102 -10.16 17.29 12.87
CA HIS A 102 -10.09 17.74 14.26
C HIS A 102 -8.75 18.41 14.62
N ASP A 103 -7.75 18.31 13.75
CA ASP A 103 -6.43 18.90 13.94
C ASP A 103 -6.26 20.23 13.18
N ALA A 104 -7.28 20.63 12.41
CA ALA A 104 -7.19 21.64 11.38
C ALA A 104 -8.10 22.86 11.62
N LYS A 105 -7.93 23.87 10.77
CA LYS A 105 -8.79 25.07 10.76
C LYS A 105 -10.22 24.65 10.42
N GLY A 106 -11.19 25.18 11.14
CA GLY A 106 -12.62 24.85 10.95
C GLY A 106 -13.17 24.13 12.16
N GLU A 107 -12.36 23.26 12.76
CA GLU A 107 -12.66 22.62 14.05
C GLU A 107 -11.94 23.32 15.20
N CYS A 108 -10.67 23.66 15.00
CA CYS A 108 -9.88 24.44 15.95
C CYS A 108 -9.60 25.86 15.46
N GLU A 109 -9.27 26.76 16.40
CA GLU A 109 -8.76 28.09 16.06
C GLU A 109 -7.48 27.98 15.21
N GLU A 110 -7.29 28.92 14.29
CA GLU A 110 -6.19 28.85 13.30
C GLU A 110 -4.80 28.76 13.95
N ALA A 111 -4.57 29.46 15.06
CA ALA A 111 -3.31 29.37 15.80
C ALA A 111 -3.07 27.96 16.35
N ILE A 112 -4.12 27.29 16.85
CA ILE A 112 -4.07 25.93 17.39
C ILE A 112 -3.84 24.91 16.28
N ALA A 113 -4.59 25.01 15.17
CA ALA A 113 -4.42 24.16 14.00
C ALA A 113 -2.99 24.25 13.43
N ASN A 114 -2.42 25.46 13.38
CA ASN A 114 -1.03 25.66 12.98
C ASN A 114 -0.04 25.00 13.97
N THR A 115 -0.36 24.95 15.27
CA THR A 115 0.45 24.20 16.24
C THR A 115 0.36 22.68 16.01
N PHE A 116 -0.81 22.11 15.71
CA PHE A 116 -0.94 20.69 15.33
C PHE A 116 -0.04 20.36 14.14
N LEU A 117 -0.18 21.09 13.03
CA LEU A 117 0.62 20.87 11.82
C LEU A 117 2.12 20.93 12.12
N ASN A 118 2.56 21.91 12.91
CA ASN A 118 3.96 22.04 13.29
C ASN A 118 4.41 20.90 14.22
N ASN A 119 3.57 20.43 15.14
CA ASN A 119 3.91 19.30 16.00
C ASN A 119 4.07 18.00 15.21
N ILE A 120 3.16 17.73 14.27
CA ILE A 120 3.27 16.59 13.33
C ILE A 120 4.58 16.69 12.54
N TYR A 121 4.80 17.82 11.88
CA TYR A 121 6.02 18.08 11.10
C TYR A 121 7.29 17.88 11.94
N ASN A 122 7.36 18.50 13.13
CA ASN A 122 8.52 18.43 14.01
C ASN A 122 8.82 17.00 14.46
N LYS A 123 7.80 16.17 14.71
CA LYS A 123 8.00 14.75 15.04
C LYS A 123 8.45 13.92 13.85
N MET A 124 8.07 14.31 12.63
CA MET A 124 8.52 13.63 11.43
C MET A 124 9.98 13.91 11.07
N ILE A 125 10.53 15.04 11.54
CA ILE A 125 11.93 15.46 11.27
C ILE A 125 12.85 15.38 12.49
N ASP A 126 12.37 14.85 13.62
CA ASP A 126 13.19 14.72 14.83
C ASP A 126 14.25 13.62 14.70
N ASP A 127 15.13 13.53 15.69
CA ASP A 127 16.23 12.57 15.75
C ASP A 127 15.78 11.10 15.79
N LYS A 128 14.54 10.84 16.24
CA LYS A 128 13.97 9.50 16.25
C LYS A 128 13.58 9.02 14.86
N ASN A 129 13.43 9.95 13.92
CA ASN A 129 13.09 9.69 12.53
C ASN A 129 14.29 9.55 11.57
N ILE A 130 15.52 9.41 12.09
CA ILE A 130 16.78 9.43 11.29
C ILE A 130 16.85 8.49 10.07
N ASP A 131 16.11 7.38 10.07
CA ASP A 131 16.10 6.40 8.96
C ASP A 131 14.94 6.63 7.97
N VAL A 132 14.20 7.72 8.11
CA VAL A 132 13.12 8.14 7.21
C VAL A 132 13.56 9.40 6.49
N THR A 133 13.56 9.37 5.16
CA THR A 133 13.83 10.55 4.35
C THR A 133 12.52 11.12 3.85
N CYS A 134 12.16 12.34 4.27
CA CYS A 134 10.90 12.98 3.91
C CYS A 134 11.13 14.25 3.09
N GLU A 135 10.34 14.39 2.02
CA GLU A 135 10.18 15.63 1.27
C GLU A 135 8.80 16.21 1.59
N PHE A 136 8.77 17.46 2.06
CA PHE A 136 7.53 18.16 2.40
C PHE A 136 7.21 19.22 1.34
N SER A 137 5.92 19.40 1.08
CA SER A 137 5.40 20.60 0.44
C SER A 137 5.72 21.85 1.27
N SER A 138 5.68 23.03 0.66
CA SER A 138 5.91 24.30 1.36
C SER A 138 4.91 24.56 2.49
N SER A 139 3.67 24.07 2.33
CA SER A 139 2.59 24.17 3.32
C SER A 139 2.75 23.15 4.46
N LYS A 140 3.53 22.08 4.27
CA LYS A 140 3.68 20.90 5.14
C LYS A 140 2.46 19.98 5.25
N PHE A 141 1.36 20.32 4.59
CA PHE A 141 0.14 19.50 4.55
C PHE A 141 0.25 18.26 3.65
N MET A 142 1.27 18.24 2.78
CA MET A 142 1.62 17.10 1.94
C MET A 142 3.09 16.73 2.13
N TRP A 143 3.37 15.43 2.08
CA TRP A 143 4.73 14.92 2.19
C TRP A 143 4.88 13.57 1.47
N SER A 144 6.13 13.26 1.09
CA SER A 144 6.54 11.97 0.56
C SER A 144 7.76 11.49 1.34
N CYS A 145 7.62 10.38 2.04
CA CYS A 145 8.68 9.80 2.84
C CYS A 145 9.11 8.45 2.27
N VAL A 146 10.41 8.16 2.35
CA VAL A 146 10.98 6.84 2.09
C VAL A 146 11.46 6.27 3.41
N TYR A 147 10.95 5.08 3.75
CA TYR A 147 11.40 4.28 4.88
C TYR A 147 11.70 2.88 4.38
N LYS A 148 12.96 2.43 4.54
CA LYS A 148 13.44 1.16 3.96
C LYS A 148 13.16 1.11 2.44
N ASN A 149 12.53 0.04 1.94
CA ASN A 149 12.11 -0.11 0.55
C ASN A 149 10.62 0.26 0.34
N MET A 150 10.11 1.24 1.10
CA MET A 150 8.73 1.71 1.00
C MET A 150 8.67 3.23 0.80
N ARG A 151 7.86 3.67 -0.17
CA ARG A 151 7.44 5.07 -0.31
C ARG A 151 6.06 5.27 0.28
N ILE A 152 5.91 6.27 1.15
CA ILE A 152 4.64 6.67 1.74
C ILE A 152 4.37 8.11 1.37
N ILE A 153 3.17 8.39 0.86
CA ILE A 153 2.71 9.72 0.52
C ILE A 153 1.55 10.07 1.46
N GLY A 154 1.70 11.16 2.20
CA GLY A 154 0.65 11.73 3.04
C GLY A 154 0.07 12.97 2.36
N LEU A 155 -1.25 12.95 2.16
CA LEU A 155 -2.04 14.04 1.60
C LEU A 155 -3.15 14.42 2.58
N THR A 156 -3.75 15.59 2.38
CA THR A 156 -4.83 16.12 3.23
C THR A 156 -5.98 16.70 2.40
N PRO A 157 -6.49 15.98 1.38
CA PRO A 157 -7.61 16.44 0.56
C PRO A 157 -8.87 16.61 1.43
N GLY A 158 -9.60 17.70 1.21
CA GLY A 158 -10.81 18.04 1.97
C GLY A 158 -10.56 18.69 3.35
N ILE A 159 -9.32 18.73 3.83
CA ILE A 159 -8.98 19.39 5.10
C ILE A 159 -8.98 20.90 4.93
N SER A 160 -9.71 21.60 5.79
CA SER A 160 -9.79 23.07 5.74
C SER A 160 -8.45 23.70 6.16
N GLY A 161 -7.99 24.66 5.35
CA GLY A 161 -6.68 25.29 5.49
C GLY A 161 -5.53 24.56 4.77
N ALA A 162 -5.76 23.37 4.23
CA ALA A 162 -4.78 22.64 3.43
C ALA A 162 -4.74 23.13 1.97
N ASP A 163 -3.77 22.64 1.21
CA ASP A 163 -3.58 22.97 -0.20
C ASP A 163 -4.79 22.56 -1.06
N SER A 164 -4.97 23.24 -2.19
CA SER A 164 -6.08 22.93 -3.09
C SER A 164 -5.95 21.51 -3.65
N ARG A 165 -7.09 20.90 -3.99
CA ARG A 165 -7.15 19.59 -4.64
C ARG A 165 -6.21 19.49 -5.86
N LYS A 166 -6.10 20.56 -6.64
CA LYS A 166 -5.20 20.60 -7.80
C LYS A 166 -3.73 20.46 -7.39
N GLU A 167 -3.28 21.24 -6.40
CA GLU A 167 -1.90 21.19 -5.90
C GLU A 167 -1.59 19.82 -5.27
N GLN A 168 -2.55 19.24 -4.54
CA GLN A 168 -2.40 17.92 -3.94
C GLN A 168 -2.29 16.80 -4.97
N LEU A 169 -3.06 16.86 -6.07
CA LEU A 169 -2.89 15.91 -7.18
C LEU A 169 -1.55 16.09 -7.89
N GLU A 170 -1.11 17.33 -8.13
CA GLU A 170 0.18 17.60 -8.75
C GLU A 170 1.33 17.02 -7.91
N PHE A 171 1.27 17.22 -6.58
CA PHE A 171 2.23 16.63 -5.65
C PHE A 171 2.20 15.10 -5.69
N LEU A 172 1.02 14.48 -5.62
CA LEU A 172 0.86 13.02 -5.71
C LEU A 172 1.50 12.48 -7.00
N LYS A 173 1.23 13.13 -8.14
CA LYS A 173 1.76 12.74 -9.44
C LYS A 173 3.27 12.81 -9.50
N GLU A 174 3.84 13.91 -9.01
CA GLU A 174 5.28 14.11 -8.95
C GLU A 174 5.98 13.04 -8.09
N LYS A 175 5.46 12.81 -6.88
CA LYS A 175 6.12 11.97 -5.87
C LYS A 175 5.88 10.48 -6.08
N LEU A 176 4.71 10.07 -6.55
CA LEU A 176 4.42 8.66 -6.82
C LEU A 176 4.84 8.22 -8.22
N GLY A 177 4.72 9.11 -9.21
CA GLY A 177 5.03 8.81 -10.61
C GLY A 177 6.47 8.35 -10.83
N ASN A 178 7.38 8.81 -9.96
CA ASN A 178 8.81 8.50 -9.99
C ASN A 178 9.24 7.48 -8.91
N ALA A 179 8.29 6.84 -8.23
CA ALA A 179 8.59 5.92 -7.14
C ALA A 179 9.14 4.58 -7.63
N THR A 180 10.30 4.19 -7.12
CA THR A 180 10.99 2.93 -7.49
C THR A 180 11.00 1.91 -6.36
N GLU A 181 10.54 2.31 -5.17
CA GLU A 181 10.45 1.47 -3.98
C GLU A 181 9.52 0.29 -4.22
N ASP A 182 9.80 -0.80 -3.51
CA ASP A 182 9.03 -2.03 -3.60
C ASP A 182 7.58 -1.79 -3.16
N TRP A 183 7.43 -1.19 -1.99
CA TRP A 183 6.14 -0.88 -1.40
C TRP A 183 5.80 0.59 -1.63
N LYS A 184 4.54 0.86 -1.94
CA LYS A 184 4.03 2.21 -2.15
C LYS A 184 2.74 2.35 -1.35
N VAL A 185 2.60 3.48 -0.66
CA VAL A 185 1.44 3.79 0.17
C VAL A 185 0.95 5.18 -0.16
N CYS A 186 -0.36 5.31 -0.36
CA CYS A 186 -1.06 6.57 -0.34
C CYS A 186 -1.89 6.66 0.94
N SER A 187 -1.88 7.82 1.59
CA SER A 187 -2.61 8.02 2.84
C SER A 187 -3.23 9.41 2.91
N TRP A 188 -4.47 9.46 3.39
CA TRP A 188 -5.24 10.68 3.63
C TRP A 188 -6.28 10.41 4.71
N HIS A 189 -6.90 11.45 5.27
CA HIS A 189 -7.79 11.30 6.42
C HIS A 189 -9.22 10.96 5.99
N PHE A 190 -9.81 11.80 5.14
CA PHE A 190 -11.17 11.64 4.62
C PHE A 190 -11.30 10.54 3.56
N TYR A 191 -12.52 10.18 3.20
CA TYR A 191 -12.82 9.14 2.21
C TYR A 191 -13.82 9.65 1.16
N ASP A 192 -13.95 8.91 0.06
CA ASP A 192 -15.03 9.11 -0.90
C ASP A 192 -16.26 8.26 -0.53
N LYS A 193 -17.44 8.62 -1.04
CA LYS A 193 -18.72 7.95 -0.74
C LYS A 193 -18.71 6.42 -0.91
N TYR A 194 -17.84 5.90 -1.77
CA TYR A 194 -17.73 4.47 -2.04
C TYR A 194 -16.94 3.71 -0.97
N TYR A 195 -16.13 4.40 -0.17
CA TYR A 195 -15.10 3.81 0.68
C TYR A 195 -15.32 4.09 2.16
N HIS A 196 -16.58 4.03 2.60
CA HIS A 196 -16.97 4.19 3.99
C HIS A 196 -18.22 3.37 4.32
N THR A 197 -18.52 3.15 5.60
CA THR A 197 -19.66 2.32 6.05
C THR A 197 -20.41 2.89 7.25
N GLY A 198 -19.87 3.94 7.87
CA GLY A 198 -20.16 4.47 9.20
C GLY A 198 -21.09 5.67 9.20
N LYS A 199 -20.67 6.84 9.67
CA LYS A 199 -21.62 7.87 10.11
C LYS A 199 -22.14 8.78 8.97
N TYR A 200 -21.29 9.15 8.03
CA TYR A 200 -21.57 10.30 7.15
C TYR A 200 -22.11 9.92 5.78
N GLN A 201 -23.35 9.43 5.73
CA GLN A 201 -23.94 8.84 4.50
C GLN A 201 -24.30 9.83 3.40
N GLU A 202 -24.41 11.10 3.73
CA GLU A 202 -24.70 12.19 2.79
C GLU A 202 -23.42 12.78 2.18
N TYR A 203 -22.24 12.31 2.60
CA TYR A 203 -20.98 12.80 2.03
C TYR A 203 -20.80 12.24 0.61
N GLY A 204 -20.56 13.16 -0.33
CA GLY A 204 -20.16 12.84 -1.69
C GLY A 204 -18.72 12.34 -1.76
N ASN A 205 -18.10 12.50 -2.91
CA ASN A 205 -16.68 12.20 -3.07
C ASN A 205 -15.84 13.36 -2.50
N ILE A 206 -15.53 13.35 -1.20
CA ILE A 206 -14.78 14.43 -0.53
C ILE A 206 -13.37 14.58 -1.14
N ILE A 207 -12.74 13.47 -1.47
CA ILE A 207 -11.36 13.42 -1.96
C ILE A 207 -11.33 13.61 -3.47
N SER A 208 -12.09 12.79 -4.20
CA SER A 208 -12.07 12.81 -5.66
C SER A 208 -12.94 13.92 -6.25
N GLY A 209 -13.90 14.47 -5.51
CA GLY A 209 -14.92 15.37 -6.03
C GLY A 209 -16.02 14.64 -6.82
N ASP A 210 -17.18 15.29 -6.98
CA ASP A 210 -18.36 14.69 -7.62
C ASP A 210 -18.40 14.82 -9.16
N ASN A 211 -17.40 15.45 -9.76
CA ASN A 211 -17.26 15.59 -11.22
C ASN A 211 -16.34 14.51 -11.81
N ASP A 212 -16.29 14.38 -13.14
CA ASP A 212 -15.38 13.47 -13.90
C ASP A 212 -13.87 13.83 -13.78
N GLY A 213 -13.45 14.41 -12.67
CA GLY A 213 -12.05 14.73 -12.39
C GLY A 213 -11.21 13.50 -12.04
N GLU A 214 -9.89 13.65 -12.12
CA GLU A 214 -8.94 12.56 -11.84
C GLU A 214 -9.05 12.05 -10.40
N SER A 215 -9.28 10.75 -10.18
CA SER A 215 -9.36 10.18 -8.84
C SER A 215 -7.98 9.97 -8.22
N TYR A 216 -7.82 10.37 -6.95
CA TYR A 216 -6.63 10.07 -6.15
C TYR A 216 -6.44 8.55 -5.99
N TYR A 217 -7.53 7.83 -5.73
CA TYR A 217 -7.52 6.39 -5.57
C TYR A 217 -7.05 5.69 -6.85
N ASP A 218 -7.59 6.08 -8.01
CA ASP A 218 -7.19 5.46 -9.28
C ASP A 218 -5.72 5.75 -9.61
N TYR A 219 -5.23 6.96 -9.31
CA TYR A 219 -3.81 7.26 -9.51
C TYR A 219 -2.91 6.40 -8.61
N CYS A 220 -3.27 6.24 -7.32
CA CYS A 220 -2.54 5.36 -6.42
C CYS A 220 -2.57 3.89 -6.89
N LYS A 221 -3.74 3.42 -7.33
CA LYS A 221 -3.93 2.10 -7.91
C LYS A 221 -3.09 1.87 -9.17
N ASP A 222 -2.96 2.84 -10.06
CA ASP A 222 -2.15 2.72 -11.28
C ASP A 222 -0.66 2.45 -10.96
N HIS A 223 -0.21 2.84 -9.77
CA HIS A 223 1.12 2.55 -9.25
C HIS A 223 1.17 1.36 -8.27
N GLY A 224 0.08 0.62 -8.11
CA GLY A 224 -0.03 -0.49 -7.16
C GLY A 224 0.19 -0.07 -5.71
N ALA A 225 -0.10 1.19 -5.36
CA ALA A 225 0.06 1.69 -4.00
C ALA A 225 -1.11 1.23 -3.13
N ILE A 226 -0.82 0.79 -1.91
CA ILE A 226 -1.84 0.48 -0.89
C ILE A 226 -2.43 1.82 -0.41
N ILE A 227 -3.74 1.88 -0.26
CA ILE A 227 -4.44 3.10 0.12
C ILE A 227 -4.93 2.98 1.57
N PHE A 228 -4.70 4.01 2.37
CA PHE A 228 -5.17 4.09 3.74
C PHE A 228 -5.97 5.38 3.99
N SER A 229 -7.13 5.22 4.64
CA SER A 229 -8.03 6.32 5.04
C SER A 229 -8.59 6.11 6.46
N ALA A 230 -9.25 7.11 7.05
CA ALA A 230 -9.73 7.10 8.43
C ALA A 230 -11.09 7.85 8.55
N HIS A 231 -11.31 8.68 9.57
CA HIS A 231 -12.48 9.56 9.78
C HIS A 231 -13.82 8.85 10.08
N ASP A 232 -14.12 7.71 9.45
CA ASP A 232 -15.44 7.06 9.56
C ASP A 232 -15.61 6.18 10.80
N HIS A 233 -14.63 6.23 11.71
CA HIS A 233 -14.57 5.48 12.95
C HIS A 233 -15.03 4.01 12.86
N VAL A 234 -14.65 3.36 11.76
CA VAL A 234 -14.84 1.94 11.47
C VAL A 234 -13.55 1.38 10.90
N TYR A 235 -13.44 0.06 10.85
CA TYR A 235 -12.43 -0.60 10.04
C TYR A 235 -13.10 -1.27 8.85
N ALA A 236 -12.62 -1.03 7.65
CA ALA A 236 -13.10 -1.70 6.44
C ALA A 236 -11.96 -1.88 5.44
N ARG A 237 -11.87 -3.07 4.86
CA ARG A 237 -10.91 -3.41 3.81
C ARG A 237 -11.65 -3.82 2.56
N THR A 238 -11.29 -3.21 1.44
CA THR A 238 -11.85 -3.60 0.15
C THR A 238 -11.29 -4.95 -0.31
N ARG A 239 -11.99 -5.59 -1.25
CA ARG A 239 -11.42 -6.53 -2.22
C ARG A 239 -10.35 -5.80 -3.04
N VAL A 240 -9.50 -6.52 -3.78
CA VAL A 240 -8.61 -5.86 -4.75
C VAL A 240 -9.46 -5.19 -5.82
N MET A 241 -9.21 -3.92 -6.06
CA MET A 241 -9.96 -3.06 -6.98
C MET A 241 -9.12 -2.73 -8.21
N SER A 242 -9.71 -2.79 -9.40
CA SER A 242 -9.12 -2.38 -10.67
C SER A 242 -9.57 -0.98 -11.12
N LYS A 243 -10.60 -0.42 -10.49
CA LYS A 243 -11.06 0.97 -10.61
C LYS A 243 -11.72 1.42 -9.31
N PHE A 244 -11.51 2.68 -8.93
CA PHE A 244 -12.06 3.27 -7.71
C PHE A 244 -13.15 4.33 -7.96
N ALA A 245 -12.99 5.20 -8.96
CA ALA A 245 -14.01 6.21 -9.29
C ALA A 245 -15.35 5.58 -9.72
N GLU A 246 -15.26 4.48 -10.46
CA GLU A 246 -16.34 3.55 -10.76
C GLU A 246 -15.93 2.20 -10.17
N PRO A 247 -16.37 1.85 -8.94
CA PRO A 247 -15.81 0.71 -8.23
C PRO A 247 -15.94 -0.61 -9.02
N VAL A 248 -14.79 -1.15 -9.43
CA VAL A 248 -14.70 -2.45 -10.11
C VAL A 248 -13.69 -3.33 -9.38
N ILE A 249 -14.15 -4.48 -8.91
CA ILE A 249 -13.31 -5.51 -8.30
C ILE A 249 -12.40 -6.09 -9.39
N ASP A 250 -11.13 -6.31 -9.05
CA ASP A 250 -10.16 -6.92 -9.94
C ASP A 250 -10.53 -8.37 -10.29
N GLU A 251 -10.37 -8.74 -11.56
CA GLU A 251 -10.78 -10.06 -12.06
C GLU A 251 -9.98 -11.24 -11.47
N HIS A 252 -8.83 -10.97 -10.85
CA HIS A 252 -8.02 -11.99 -10.19
C HIS A 252 -8.32 -12.14 -8.70
N ASP A 253 -9.04 -11.20 -8.09
CA ASP A 253 -9.43 -11.27 -6.67
C ASP A 253 -10.35 -12.46 -6.40
N GLU A 254 -11.29 -12.73 -7.31
CA GLU A 254 -12.21 -13.88 -7.23
C GLU A 254 -11.51 -15.25 -7.32
N LYS A 255 -10.22 -15.27 -7.69
CA LYS A 255 -9.44 -16.51 -7.84
C LYS A 255 -8.63 -16.84 -6.58
N THR A 256 -8.71 -16.03 -5.53
CA THR A 256 -7.97 -16.21 -4.29
C THR A 256 -8.86 -16.20 -3.06
N ASP A 257 -8.33 -16.70 -1.94
CA ASP A 257 -8.99 -16.64 -0.64
C ASP A 257 -9.08 -15.19 -0.11
N GLU A 258 -10.05 -14.90 0.78
CA GLU A 258 -10.26 -13.56 1.36
C GLU A 258 -9.03 -12.98 2.09
N SER A 259 -8.13 -13.87 2.52
CA SER A 259 -6.87 -13.53 3.19
C SER A 259 -5.72 -13.27 2.23
N ILE A 260 -5.92 -13.31 0.92
CA ILE A 260 -4.88 -13.12 -0.09
C ILE A 260 -5.21 -11.89 -0.95
N VAL A 261 -4.38 -10.88 -0.84
CA VAL A 261 -4.46 -9.64 -1.61
C VAL A 261 -3.34 -9.64 -2.64
N GLN A 262 -3.66 -9.52 -3.93
CA GLN A 262 -2.67 -9.45 -5.02
C GLN A 262 -2.67 -8.06 -5.65
N ILE A 263 -1.68 -7.23 -5.30
CA ILE A 263 -1.53 -5.87 -5.84
C ILE A 263 -0.54 -5.84 -7.01
N ARG A 264 -0.76 -4.89 -7.92
CA ARG A 264 0.10 -4.60 -9.08
C ARG A 264 -0.21 -3.21 -9.62
N ASN A 265 0.59 -2.73 -10.56
CA ASN A 265 0.21 -1.55 -11.33
C ASN A 265 -1.17 -1.78 -11.97
N GLY A 266 -2.15 -0.96 -11.60
CA GLY A 266 -3.52 -1.07 -12.08
C GLY A 266 -4.49 -1.79 -11.15
N ALA A 267 -4.04 -2.42 -10.05
CA ALA A 267 -4.93 -3.04 -9.07
C ALA A 267 -4.37 -2.99 -7.63
N THR A 268 -5.18 -2.53 -6.68
CA THR A 268 -4.78 -2.38 -5.25
C THR A 268 -5.98 -2.49 -4.31
N VAL A 269 -5.74 -2.35 -3.00
CA VAL A 269 -6.77 -2.27 -1.96
C VAL A 269 -6.80 -0.89 -1.31
N ASP A 270 -7.99 -0.52 -0.85
CA ASP A 270 -8.19 0.56 0.13
C ASP A 270 -8.55 -0.04 1.49
N ILE A 271 -7.99 0.55 2.53
CA ILE A 271 -8.22 0.16 3.92
C ILE A 271 -8.53 1.42 4.74
N LEU A 272 -9.80 1.50 5.14
CA LEU A 272 -10.34 2.47 6.07
C LEU A 272 -10.06 1.99 7.49
N ASN A 273 -9.37 2.77 8.32
CA ASN A 273 -9.01 2.41 9.68
C ASN A 273 -9.11 3.59 10.64
N GLY A 274 -10.34 3.87 11.10
CA GLY A 274 -10.64 4.93 12.05
C GLY A 274 -10.95 4.46 13.48
N THR A 275 -10.56 3.26 13.88
CA THR A 275 -10.96 2.71 15.19
C THR A 275 -9.89 2.91 16.28
N GLY A 276 -9.02 3.91 16.16
CA GLY A 276 -7.78 3.99 16.94
C GLY A 276 -7.94 4.22 18.43
N GLY A 277 -9.08 4.74 18.91
CA GLY A 277 -9.27 4.93 20.35
C GLY A 277 -10.36 5.89 20.81
N TRP A 278 -10.92 6.72 19.92
CA TRP A 278 -11.90 7.74 20.30
C TRP A 278 -13.34 7.22 20.34
N GLU A 279 -13.94 6.94 19.19
CA GLU A 279 -15.29 6.38 19.05
C GLU A 279 -15.28 5.26 17.99
N ILE A 280 -16.29 4.39 18.00
CA ILE A 280 -16.57 3.47 16.89
C ILE A 280 -18.02 3.70 16.44
N TYR A 281 -18.24 3.86 15.14
CA TYR A 281 -19.58 4.04 14.57
C TYR A 281 -20.27 2.71 14.28
N ILE A 282 -21.60 2.75 14.16
CA ILE A 282 -22.37 1.63 13.59
C ILE A 282 -22.26 1.67 12.06
N GLU A 283 -22.48 0.53 11.41
CA GLU A 283 -22.64 0.51 9.96
C GLU A 283 -24.06 0.96 9.56
N GLN A 284 -24.15 1.87 8.59
CA GLN A 284 -25.42 2.37 8.09
C GLN A 284 -25.31 2.79 6.61
N GLY A 285 -26.41 3.28 6.03
CA GLY A 285 -26.49 3.66 4.61
C GLY A 285 -26.52 2.47 3.65
N GLU A 286 -26.49 2.77 2.36
CA GLU A 286 -26.28 1.77 1.30
C GLU A 286 -24.81 1.34 1.22
N GLN A 287 -23.92 2.21 1.69
CA GLN A 287 -22.47 2.10 1.55
C GLN A 287 -21.90 0.88 2.28
N LYS A 288 -22.51 0.48 3.40
CA LYS A 288 -22.17 -0.76 4.10
C LYS A 288 -22.44 -2.02 3.25
N GLU A 289 -23.39 -1.98 2.33
CA GLU A 289 -23.78 -3.15 1.52
C GLU A 289 -23.00 -3.26 0.22
N TYR A 290 -22.05 -2.36 -0.03
CA TYR A 290 -21.26 -2.39 -1.25
C TYR A 290 -20.42 -3.67 -1.38
N LYS A 291 -20.53 -4.30 -2.55
CA LYS A 291 -19.94 -5.63 -2.84
C LYS A 291 -18.40 -5.68 -2.83
N TRP A 292 -17.75 -4.52 -2.85
CA TRP A 292 -16.29 -4.43 -2.84
C TRP A 292 -15.71 -4.50 -1.43
N TRP A 293 -16.52 -4.56 -0.37
CA TRP A 293 -15.99 -4.82 0.97
C TRP A 293 -15.60 -6.30 1.14
N GLN A 294 -14.36 -6.55 1.55
CA GLN A 294 -13.89 -7.89 1.91
C GLN A 294 -14.06 -8.16 3.41
N LYS A 295 -13.74 -7.16 4.24
CA LYS A 295 -13.90 -7.24 5.69
C LYS A 295 -14.33 -5.90 6.25
N LYS A 296 -15.21 -5.91 7.25
CA LYS A 296 -15.72 -4.72 7.93
C LYS A 296 -15.82 -4.97 9.43
N TYR A 297 -15.64 -3.92 10.20
CA TYR A 297 -15.72 -3.93 11.65
C TYR A 297 -16.25 -2.58 12.15
N ALA A 298 -17.26 -2.66 13.00
CA ALA A 298 -17.98 -1.52 13.52
C ALA A 298 -18.49 -1.81 14.94
N LYS A 299 -19.14 -0.81 15.55
CA LYS A 299 -19.64 -0.84 16.93
C LYS A 299 -20.64 -1.98 17.20
N GLY A 300 -21.36 -2.40 16.14
CA GLY A 300 -22.47 -3.32 16.22
C GLY A 300 -23.74 -2.67 16.77
N GLU A 301 -24.91 -3.24 16.46
CA GLU A 301 -26.21 -2.66 16.82
C GLU A 301 -26.46 -2.66 18.34
N ASN A 302 -25.78 -3.54 19.08
CA ASN A 302 -25.92 -3.68 20.53
C ASN A 302 -24.71 -3.14 21.30
N ASN A 303 -23.87 -2.33 20.66
CA ASN A 303 -22.64 -1.75 21.23
C ASN A 303 -21.60 -2.80 21.68
N GLU A 304 -21.64 -4.02 21.14
CA GLU A 304 -20.74 -5.12 21.52
C GLU A 304 -19.27 -4.82 21.26
N ASN A 305 -18.98 -3.87 20.37
CA ASN A 305 -17.64 -3.45 19.99
C ASN A 305 -17.30 -2.01 20.41
N ALA A 306 -18.17 -1.31 21.13
CA ALA A 306 -18.03 0.13 21.40
C ALA A 306 -16.74 0.56 22.14
N LYS A 307 -16.06 -0.38 22.81
CA LYS A 307 -14.79 -0.17 23.51
C LYS A 307 -13.67 -1.12 23.06
N LYS A 308 -13.87 -1.76 21.91
CA LYS A 308 -12.93 -2.70 21.27
C LYS A 308 -12.23 -2.00 20.11
N TYR A 309 -11.52 -0.93 20.45
CA TYR A 309 -10.70 -0.14 19.53
C TYR A 309 -9.55 -0.98 18.97
N GLY A 310 -9.01 -0.57 17.83
CA GLY A 310 -8.03 -1.37 17.11
C GLY A 310 -7.16 -0.59 16.14
N GLY A 311 -6.09 -1.25 15.73
CA GLY A 311 -5.11 -0.77 14.77
C GLY A 311 -4.70 -1.87 13.79
N LEU A 312 -4.22 -1.45 12.62
CA LEU A 312 -3.70 -2.37 11.60
C LEU A 312 -2.18 -2.44 11.72
N PHE A 313 -1.64 -3.65 11.81
CA PHE A 313 -0.22 -3.91 11.95
C PHE A 313 0.27 -4.78 10.81
N CYS A 314 1.12 -4.22 9.94
CA CYS A 314 1.62 -4.89 8.76
C CYS A 314 3.13 -5.11 8.84
N LYS A 315 3.57 -6.35 8.60
CA LYS A 315 4.96 -6.74 8.39
C LYS A 315 5.25 -6.81 6.90
N PHE A 316 6.08 -5.90 6.42
CA PHE A 316 6.52 -5.85 5.03
C PHE A 316 7.84 -6.60 4.85
N ASN A 317 8.09 -7.09 3.64
CA ASN A 317 9.19 -8.01 3.34
C ASN A 317 9.12 -9.28 4.21
N TYR A 318 7.92 -9.83 4.37
CA TYR A 318 7.63 -10.89 5.33
C TYR A 318 8.53 -12.11 5.10
N GLY A 319 9.28 -12.51 6.14
CA GLY A 319 10.26 -13.61 6.05
C GLY A 319 11.41 -13.35 5.07
N GLY A 320 11.67 -12.09 4.73
CA GLY A 320 12.68 -11.64 3.76
C GLY A 320 12.18 -11.45 2.33
N ASN A 321 10.94 -11.88 2.04
CA ASN A 321 10.38 -11.81 0.69
C ASN A 321 9.83 -10.40 0.41
N ASN A 322 10.53 -9.58 -0.37
CA ASN A 322 10.14 -8.20 -0.68
C ASN A 322 8.89 -8.06 -1.56
N LYS A 323 8.29 -9.18 -2.00
CA LYS A 323 6.99 -9.23 -2.68
C LYS A 323 5.84 -9.62 -1.76
N LYS A 324 6.10 -9.84 -0.46
CA LYS A 324 5.10 -10.31 0.50
C LYS A 324 5.04 -9.43 1.74
N ALA A 325 3.82 -9.12 2.17
CA ALA A 325 3.55 -8.54 3.47
C ALA A 325 2.49 -9.36 4.20
N TYR A 326 2.46 -9.29 5.52
CA TYR A 326 1.45 -9.89 6.38
C TYR A 326 0.83 -8.82 7.29
N CYS A 327 -0.48 -8.70 7.29
CA CYS A 327 -1.21 -7.68 8.04
C CYS A 327 -2.20 -8.32 9.00
N GLU A 328 -2.34 -7.72 10.19
CA GLU A 328 -3.35 -8.08 11.19
C GLU A 328 -4.04 -6.82 11.69
N PHE A 329 -5.38 -6.80 11.64
CA PHE A 329 -6.17 -5.81 12.37
C PHE A 329 -6.46 -6.38 13.77
N LYS A 330 -5.90 -5.72 14.79
CA LYS A 330 -5.95 -6.15 16.19
C LYS A 330 -6.81 -5.21 17.01
N ARG A 331 -7.46 -5.75 18.06
CA ARG A 331 -8.37 -4.98 18.91
C ARG A 331 -8.15 -5.24 20.39
N ILE A 332 -8.23 -4.19 21.19
CA ILE A 332 -8.25 -4.28 22.64
C ILE A 332 -9.61 -4.81 23.13
N ASN A 333 -9.68 -5.24 24.39
CA ASN A 333 -10.92 -5.63 25.08
C ASN A 333 -11.76 -6.70 24.33
N SER A 334 -11.11 -7.57 23.57
CA SER A 334 -11.74 -8.62 22.77
C SER A 334 -11.24 -10.00 23.20
N GLU A 335 -12.11 -11.01 23.13
CA GLU A 335 -11.72 -12.40 23.40
C GLU A 335 -10.72 -12.91 22.34
N GLU A 336 -10.98 -12.56 21.07
CA GLU A 336 -10.06 -12.76 19.95
C GLU A 336 -9.47 -11.41 19.53
N THR A 337 -8.19 -11.22 19.86
CA THR A 337 -7.44 -10.00 19.58
C THR A 337 -7.35 -9.70 18.09
N VAL A 338 -7.14 -10.71 17.24
CA VAL A 338 -7.02 -10.55 15.78
C VAL A 338 -8.40 -10.70 15.15
N PHE A 339 -8.88 -9.66 14.45
CA PHE A 339 -10.18 -9.70 13.78
C PHE A 339 -10.07 -9.91 12.26
N ASP A 340 -9.07 -9.30 11.63
CA ASP A 340 -8.72 -9.55 10.23
C ASP A 340 -7.24 -9.90 10.13
N LYS A 341 -6.91 -10.80 9.21
CA LYS A 341 -5.53 -11.15 8.87
C LYS A 341 -5.45 -11.51 7.40
N PHE A 342 -4.43 -11.01 6.73
CA PHE A 342 -4.25 -11.22 5.29
C PHE A 342 -2.80 -11.04 4.88
N TYR A 343 -2.44 -11.65 3.76
CA TYR A 343 -1.18 -11.44 3.09
C TYR A 343 -1.39 -10.53 1.88
N ILE A 344 -0.45 -9.63 1.65
CA ILE A 344 -0.36 -8.83 0.43
C ILE A 344 0.80 -9.35 -0.40
N TYR A 345 0.51 -9.71 -1.64
CA TYR A 345 1.49 -10.12 -2.63
C TYR A 345 1.59 -9.06 -3.72
N ARG A 346 2.81 -8.66 -4.05
CA ARG A 346 3.10 -7.93 -5.29
C ARG A 346 3.21 -8.94 -6.43
N ASN A 347 2.15 -9.02 -7.23
CA ASN A 347 2.06 -9.96 -8.33
C ASN A 347 1.72 -9.22 -9.64
N ASP A 348 2.76 -8.90 -10.42
CA ASP A 348 2.61 -8.14 -11.67
C ASP A 348 1.88 -8.93 -12.78
N ASP A 349 1.81 -10.27 -12.68
CA ASP A 349 1.12 -11.13 -13.65
C ASP A 349 0.36 -12.28 -12.95
N PRO A 350 -0.78 -11.99 -12.31
CA PRO A 350 -1.61 -12.99 -11.65
C PRO A 350 -2.36 -13.90 -12.65
N SER A 351 -2.18 -13.71 -13.96
CA SER A 351 -2.72 -14.61 -14.98
C SER A 351 -1.81 -15.83 -15.20
N SER A 352 -0.49 -15.63 -15.06
CA SER A 352 0.52 -16.67 -15.29
C SER A 352 1.20 -17.14 -14.01
N ILE A 353 1.27 -16.27 -12.99
CA ILE A 353 2.00 -16.51 -11.75
C ILE A 353 1.00 -16.54 -10.59
N THR A 354 0.94 -17.65 -9.88
CA THR A 354 0.17 -17.77 -8.63
C THR A 354 0.93 -17.15 -7.46
N TYR A 355 0.21 -16.68 -6.44
CA TYR A 355 0.85 -16.15 -5.22
C TYR A 355 1.71 -17.21 -4.50
N THR A 356 1.36 -18.49 -4.58
CA THR A 356 2.18 -19.59 -4.03
C THR A 356 3.48 -19.76 -4.79
N GLN A 357 3.49 -19.58 -6.11
CA GLN A 357 4.73 -19.60 -6.91
C GLN A 357 5.67 -18.46 -6.52
N ILE A 358 5.16 -17.31 -6.06
CA ILE A 358 6.01 -16.24 -5.51
C ILE A 358 6.77 -16.73 -4.27
N ASP A 359 6.08 -17.43 -3.37
CA ASP A 359 6.71 -18.03 -2.18
C ASP A 359 7.69 -19.16 -2.54
N GLU A 360 7.32 -20.03 -3.47
CA GLU A 360 8.17 -21.13 -3.95
C GLU A 360 9.45 -20.60 -4.62
N ASN A 361 9.33 -19.59 -5.48
CA ASN A 361 10.46 -18.96 -6.14
C ASN A 361 11.42 -18.36 -5.12
N PHE A 362 10.90 -17.59 -4.15
CA PHE A 362 11.72 -17.02 -3.09
C PHE A 362 12.40 -18.11 -2.24
N LYS A 363 11.68 -19.18 -1.87
CA LYS A 363 12.25 -20.32 -1.12
C LYS A 363 13.37 -20.99 -1.92
N ASN A 364 13.20 -21.20 -3.22
CA ASN A 364 14.21 -21.80 -4.09
C ASN A 364 15.46 -20.90 -4.22
N GLU A 365 15.28 -19.59 -4.35
CA GLU A 365 16.38 -18.62 -4.34
C GLU A 365 17.15 -18.64 -3.01
N LYS A 366 16.42 -18.66 -1.89
CA LYS A 366 16.98 -18.76 -0.53
C LYS A 366 17.78 -20.04 -0.33
N ILE A 367 17.26 -21.19 -0.79
CA ILE A 367 17.96 -22.48 -0.75
C ILE A 367 19.26 -22.41 -1.55
N LYS A 368 19.24 -21.86 -2.77
CA LYS A 368 20.44 -21.71 -3.61
C LYS A 368 21.50 -20.87 -2.90
N ALA A 369 21.10 -19.73 -2.32
CA ALA A 369 22.01 -18.87 -1.56
C ALA A 369 22.61 -19.59 -0.35
N TYR A 370 21.79 -20.31 0.42
CA TYR A 370 22.25 -21.10 1.56
C TYR A 370 23.28 -22.16 1.14
N LYS A 371 23.02 -22.89 0.04
CA LYS A 371 23.95 -23.89 -0.49
C LYS A 371 25.29 -23.28 -0.87
N ILE A 372 25.29 -22.14 -1.55
CA ILE A 372 26.50 -21.42 -1.96
C ILE A 372 27.32 -21.02 -0.73
N GLU A 373 26.69 -20.41 0.28
CA GLU A 373 27.38 -19.93 1.47
C GLU A 373 27.96 -21.07 2.33
N ASN A 374 27.28 -22.21 2.35
CA ASN A 374 27.69 -23.39 3.11
C ASN A 374 28.52 -24.41 2.28
N ASN A 375 28.91 -24.06 1.05
CA ASN A 375 29.64 -24.93 0.13
C ASN A 375 28.99 -26.32 -0.07
N ILE A 376 27.65 -26.38 -0.07
CA ILE A 376 26.89 -27.61 -0.30
C ILE A 376 26.78 -27.81 -1.81
N LYS A 377 27.36 -28.90 -2.32
CA LYS A 377 27.24 -29.28 -3.73
C LYS A 377 25.92 -30.01 -3.96
N ASP A 378 25.26 -29.68 -5.06
CA ASP A 378 24.15 -30.48 -5.55
C ASP A 378 24.70 -31.81 -6.08
N ASN A 379 24.28 -32.92 -5.48
CA ASN A 379 24.48 -34.26 -6.03
C ASN A 379 23.40 -34.55 -7.09
N ASP A 380 22.96 -33.54 -7.83
CA ASP A 380 22.08 -33.76 -8.97
C ASP A 380 22.96 -34.14 -10.15
N GLY A 381 22.92 -35.43 -10.49
CA GLY A 381 23.60 -36.02 -11.64
C GLY A 381 23.03 -35.53 -12.97
N ILE A 382 23.18 -34.24 -13.25
CA ILE A 382 23.14 -33.70 -14.59
C ILE A 382 24.59 -33.48 -15.00
N SER A 383 25.01 -34.27 -15.99
CA SER A 383 26.31 -34.16 -16.62
C SER A 383 26.45 -32.79 -17.27
N ASP A 384 27.12 -31.87 -16.59
CA ASP A 384 27.82 -30.78 -17.27
C ASP A 384 29.01 -31.41 -18.01
N ASN A 385 28.76 -31.87 -19.24
CA ASN A 385 29.82 -31.98 -20.24
C ASN A 385 30.26 -30.55 -20.60
N VAL A 386 31.09 -29.97 -19.74
CA VAL A 386 31.96 -28.87 -20.11
C VAL A 386 33.34 -29.47 -20.29
N ASP A 387 33.74 -29.59 -21.55
CA ASP A 387 35.08 -29.96 -21.99
C ASP A 387 36.11 -29.08 -21.27
N VAL A 388 36.84 -29.70 -20.34
CA VAL A 388 38.05 -29.13 -19.75
C VAL A 388 39.21 -29.46 -20.69
N ASN A 389 39.63 -28.49 -21.49
CA ASN A 389 41.01 -28.44 -21.94
C ASN A 389 41.69 -27.19 -21.36
N ASN A 390 42.55 -27.47 -20.39
CA ASN A 390 43.73 -26.75 -19.91
C ASN A 390 43.97 -25.32 -20.42
N GLU A 391 44.11 -24.39 -19.47
CA GLU A 391 45.43 -23.79 -19.24
C GLU A 391 45.57 -23.19 -17.83
N HIS A 392 46.67 -23.56 -17.19
CA HIS A 392 47.20 -22.96 -15.97
C HIS A 392 47.48 -21.45 -16.18
N GLN A 393 46.98 -20.59 -15.29
CA GLN A 393 47.80 -19.73 -14.41
C GLN A 393 46.98 -18.62 -13.70
N ASN A 394 47.43 -18.34 -12.46
CA ASN A 394 47.23 -17.12 -11.67
C ASN A 394 45.92 -16.90 -10.89
N LYS A 395 45.98 -17.34 -9.63
CA LYS A 395 45.43 -16.62 -8.46
C LYS A 395 45.83 -15.14 -8.49
N LYS A 396 44.86 -14.23 -8.64
CA LYS A 396 44.70 -12.96 -7.89
C LYS A 396 43.54 -12.14 -8.48
N GLY A 397 42.53 -11.84 -7.65
CA GLY A 397 41.56 -10.76 -7.89
C GLY A 397 40.24 -11.18 -8.52
N PHE A 398 39.25 -11.59 -7.71
CA PHE A 398 37.86 -11.79 -8.16
C PHE A 398 36.83 -11.13 -7.24
N PHE A 399 37.16 -9.94 -6.71
CA PHE A 399 36.19 -9.06 -6.03
C PHE A 399 36.39 -7.63 -6.52
N SER A 400 36.08 -7.38 -7.80
CA SER A 400 35.91 -6.03 -8.37
C SER A 400 35.47 -6.07 -9.84
N LYS A 401 34.37 -6.75 -10.18
CA LYS A 401 33.75 -6.54 -11.50
C LYS A 401 32.28 -6.95 -11.66
N LEU A 402 31.51 -6.88 -10.57
CA LEU A 402 30.07 -7.15 -10.59
C LEU A 402 29.24 -5.87 -10.41
N PHE A 403 29.68 -4.77 -11.02
CA PHE A 403 28.85 -3.62 -11.37
C PHE A 403 29.52 -2.89 -12.52
N SER A 404 29.04 -3.09 -13.76
CA SER A 404 29.10 -2.13 -14.86
C SER A 404 28.69 -2.80 -16.17
N LYS A 405 27.55 -2.30 -16.69
CA LYS A 405 27.09 -2.20 -18.08
C LYS A 405 25.77 -2.91 -18.38
N SER A 406 24.79 -2.04 -18.54
CA SER A 406 23.53 -2.19 -19.26
C SER A 406 23.66 -3.07 -20.50
N VAL A 407 22.77 -4.06 -20.59
CA VAL A 407 22.43 -4.69 -21.87
C VAL A 407 20.96 -4.40 -22.12
N ILE A 408 20.74 -3.50 -23.07
CA ILE A 408 19.49 -3.31 -23.79
C ILE A 408 19.24 -4.59 -24.59
N ILE A 409 18.14 -5.30 -24.30
CA ILE A 409 17.66 -6.39 -25.15
C ILE A 409 16.52 -5.83 -25.99
N ILE A 410 16.83 -5.53 -27.26
CA ILE A 410 15.87 -5.31 -28.34
C ILE A 410 15.61 -6.68 -28.97
N PHE A 411 14.39 -7.19 -28.85
CA PHE A 411 13.87 -8.17 -29.80
C PHE A 411 12.92 -7.46 -30.76
N GLY A 412 13.32 -7.44 -32.03
CA GLY A 412 12.54 -6.85 -33.11
C GLY A 412 11.39 -7.76 -33.55
N SER A 413 10.28 -7.12 -33.94
CA SER A 413 9.36 -7.66 -34.94
C SER A 413 9.10 -6.57 -35.97
N ILE A 414 9.76 -6.72 -37.12
CA ILE A 414 9.52 -5.95 -38.34
C ILE A 414 8.52 -6.75 -39.16
N CYS A 415 7.27 -6.27 -39.25
CA CYS A 415 6.38 -6.44 -40.40
C CYS A 415 5.12 -5.60 -40.17
N SER A 416 4.98 -4.51 -40.92
CA SER A 416 3.72 -3.85 -41.39
C SER A 416 3.86 -2.33 -41.43
N ALA A 417 4.64 -1.80 -42.38
CA ALA A 417 4.62 -0.38 -42.72
C ALA A 417 4.43 -0.25 -44.23
N PHE A 418 3.17 -0.27 -44.70
CA PHE A 418 2.83 0.27 -46.04
C PHE A 418 1.36 0.71 -46.25
N ILE A 419 0.55 0.93 -45.20
CA ILE A 419 -0.83 1.46 -45.37
C ILE A 419 -1.16 2.50 -44.30
N VAL A 420 -0.59 3.72 -44.35
CA VAL A 420 -1.12 4.87 -43.57
C VAL A 420 -1.03 6.24 -44.28
N LEU A 421 -0.33 6.37 -45.42
CA LEU A 421 -0.16 7.69 -46.06
C LEU A 421 -1.38 8.20 -46.87
N LEU A 422 -2.47 7.43 -46.98
CA LEU A 422 -3.72 7.88 -47.62
C LEU A 422 -4.90 8.05 -46.63
N GLY A 423 -4.82 7.52 -45.41
CA GLY A 423 -5.86 7.66 -44.37
C GLY A 423 -5.77 8.97 -43.58
N GLY A 424 -4.57 9.55 -43.48
CA GLY A 424 -4.33 10.76 -42.68
C GLY A 424 -4.95 12.05 -43.25
N ILE A 425 -5.25 12.10 -44.54
CA ILE A 425 -5.84 13.30 -45.18
C ILE A 425 -7.38 13.33 -45.03
N ILE A 426 -8.03 12.18 -44.87
CA ILE A 426 -9.48 12.08 -44.71
C ILE A 426 -9.88 12.34 -43.24
N ILE A 427 -9.09 11.84 -42.28
CA ILE A 427 -9.37 12.03 -40.85
C ILE A 427 -9.15 13.50 -40.40
N TYR A 428 -8.18 14.21 -40.99
CA TYR A 428 -7.95 15.62 -40.66
C TYR A 428 -9.10 16.55 -41.10
N LYS A 429 -9.84 16.21 -42.15
CA LYS A 429 -11.01 17.00 -42.59
C LYS A 429 -12.25 16.76 -41.74
N GLU A 430 -12.46 15.54 -41.26
CA GLU A 430 -13.61 15.20 -40.41
C GLU A 430 -13.46 15.82 -39.01
N VAL A 431 -12.26 15.79 -38.41
CA VAL A 431 -11.98 16.37 -37.07
C VAL A 431 -12.13 17.90 -37.07
N LYS A 432 -11.77 18.58 -38.17
CA LYS A 432 -11.94 20.04 -38.26
C LYS A 432 -13.40 20.47 -38.37
N ARG A 433 -14.29 19.61 -38.88
CA ARG A 433 -15.73 19.90 -38.95
C ARG A 433 -16.40 19.74 -37.59
N THR A 434 -16.06 18.69 -36.84
CA THR A 434 -16.61 18.46 -35.49
C THR A 434 -16.22 19.55 -34.48
N LEU A 435 -15.00 20.10 -34.59
CA LEU A 435 -14.55 21.19 -33.71
C LEU A 435 -15.26 22.53 -33.97
N MET A 436 -15.76 22.77 -35.19
CA MET A 436 -16.54 23.98 -35.48
C MET A 436 -18.00 23.84 -35.01
N ASP A 437 -18.56 22.63 -35.03
CA ASP A 437 -19.92 22.36 -34.54
C ASP A 437 -20.00 22.35 -32.99
N GLU A 438 -18.90 22.07 -32.29
CA GLU A 438 -18.82 22.15 -30.82
C GLU A 438 -18.69 23.59 -30.28
N GLU A 439 -18.03 24.49 -31.02
CA GLU A 439 -17.87 25.90 -30.63
C GLU A 439 -19.21 26.66 -30.66
N ASP A 440 -20.05 26.40 -31.67
CA ASP A 440 -21.40 26.98 -31.80
C ASP A 440 -22.37 26.45 -30.74
N ASN A 441 -22.20 25.20 -30.30
CA ASN A 441 -23.02 24.62 -29.23
C ASN A 441 -22.64 25.17 -27.85
N HIS A 442 -21.35 25.48 -27.63
CA HIS A 442 -20.87 26.05 -26.38
C HIS A 442 -21.30 27.52 -26.19
N GLU A 443 -21.41 28.29 -27.28
CA GLU A 443 -21.87 29.68 -27.23
C GLU A 443 -23.39 29.79 -26.97
N ASN A 444 -24.19 28.87 -27.52
CA ASN A 444 -25.62 28.77 -27.22
C ASN A 444 -25.91 28.28 -25.79
N LYS A 445 -25.08 27.39 -25.23
CA LYS A 445 -25.22 26.91 -23.85
C LYS A 445 -24.89 28.02 -22.83
N LYS A 446 -23.90 28.89 -23.11
CA LYS A 446 -23.59 30.07 -22.29
C LYS A 446 -24.71 31.13 -22.27
N LYS A 447 -25.45 31.30 -23.37
CA LYS A 447 -26.62 32.20 -23.42
C LYS A 447 -27.82 31.66 -22.64
N LYS A 448 -27.98 30.34 -22.55
CA LYS A 448 -29.08 29.71 -21.80
C LYS A 448 -28.86 29.80 -20.28
N ILE A 449 -27.63 29.57 -19.81
CA ILE A 449 -27.28 29.67 -18.38
C ILE A 449 -27.43 31.10 -17.85
N LYS A 450 -27.05 32.13 -18.64
CA LYS A 450 -27.24 33.54 -18.27
C LYS A 450 -28.71 33.96 -18.11
N ASN A 451 -29.64 33.30 -18.79
CA ASN A 451 -31.07 33.60 -18.67
C ASN A 451 -31.73 32.85 -17.51
N GLU A 452 -31.17 31.70 -17.09
CA GLU A 452 -31.65 30.94 -15.93
C GLU A 452 -31.15 31.59 -14.62
N ASP A 453 -29.92 32.11 -14.56
CA ASP A 453 -29.39 32.84 -13.40
C ASP A 453 -30.12 34.17 -13.12
N ALA A 454 -30.69 34.81 -14.16
CA ALA A 454 -31.50 36.01 -14.01
C ALA A 454 -32.90 35.73 -13.42
N ALA A 455 -33.45 34.53 -13.66
CA ALA A 455 -34.74 34.12 -13.11
C ALA A 455 -34.64 33.73 -11.62
N TRP A 456 -33.51 33.15 -11.20
CA TRP A 456 -33.27 32.82 -9.78
C TRP A 456 -33.07 34.06 -8.88
N MET A 457 -32.55 35.17 -9.42
CA MET A 457 -32.38 36.42 -8.65
C MET A 457 -33.68 37.22 -8.47
N GLU A 458 -34.71 36.99 -9.28
CA GLU A 458 -36.04 37.60 -9.08
C GLU A 458 -36.90 36.84 -8.07
N GLU A 459 -36.75 35.51 -7.95
CA GLU A 459 -37.49 34.72 -6.95
C GLU A 459 -36.93 34.86 -5.52
N SER A 460 -35.62 35.07 -5.36
CA SER A 460 -34.99 35.24 -4.04
C SER A 460 -35.33 36.56 -3.33
N ASN A 461 -35.80 37.58 -4.07
CA ASN A 461 -36.20 38.87 -3.52
C ASN A 461 -37.66 38.93 -3.01
N SER A 462 -38.42 37.84 -3.13
CA SER A 462 -39.80 37.75 -2.61
C SER A 462 -39.92 37.07 -1.23
N TYR A 463 -38.83 36.52 -0.70
CA TYR A 463 -38.82 35.80 0.59
C TYR A 463 -38.25 36.62 1.76
N PHE A 464 -37.82 37.86 1.52
CA PHE A 464 -37.40 38.81 2.56
C PHE A 464 -38.10 40.17 2.36
N SER A 465 -39.41 40.20 2.59
CA SER A 465 -40.19 41.41 2.89
C SER A 465 -41.36 41.10 3.80
#